data_AF-A0A8H7S8Q0-F1
#
_entry.id   AF-A0A8H7S8Q0-F1
#
_cell.length_a   1.000
_cell.length_b   1.000
_cell.length_c   1.000
_cell.angle_alpha   90.00
_cell.angle_beta   90.00
_cell.angle_gamma   90.00
#
_symmetry.space_group_name_H-M   'P 1'
#
loop_
_entity.id
_entity.type
_entity.pdbx_description
1 polymer ?
#
loop_
_entity_poly.entity_id
_entity_poly.type
_entity_poly.pdbx_seq_one_letter_code
_entity_poly.pdbx_strand_id
1 'polypeptide(L)'
;MADLNYLYKRLSKDLFNNINTQAAKTGIYKSSTKLSNSLLNPNSYKENIYSMHRSFSTSASTAAKYYKVTLTRSTIGLSQDYRAAAKTLGLFRLNQSTYQPVNASTAGLILKLKEIVRVQNVDQIPEKSAANKTERGYKVVGRML
;
A
#
# COMPACT_ATOMS: atom_id res chain seq x y z
N MET A 1 -20.05 17.88 55.58
CA MET A 1 -20.76 17.36 54.39
C MET A 1 -19.92 17.75 53.18
N ALA A 2 -19.12 16.85 52.62
CA ALA A 2 -18.31 17.16 51.44
C ALA A 2 -19.25 17.40 50.25
N ASP A 3 -19.21 18.61 49.70
CA ASP A 3 -20.07 19.03 48.60
C ASP A 3 -19.86 18.12 47.38
N LEU A 4 -20.95 17.55 46.87
CA LEU A 4 -20.98 16.57 45.77
C LEU A 4 -20.31 17.15 44.50
N ASN A 5 -20.34 18.48 44.36
CA ASN A 5 -19.64 19.22 43.29
C ASN A 5 -18.12 19.17 43.42
N TYR A 6 -17.57 19.14 44.63
CA TYR A 6 -16.13 19.11 44.85
C TYR A 6 -15.53 17.75 44.48
N LEU A 7 -16.27 16.68 44.77
CA LEU A 7 -15.90 15.30 44.46
C LEU A 7 -15.97 15.03 42.95
N TYR A 8 -16.98 15.58 42.25
CA TYR A 8 -17.08 15.51 40.79
C TYR A 8 -15.95 16.28 40.09
N LYS A 9 -15.57 17.46 40.61
CA LYS A 9 -14.47 18.27 40.05
C LYS A 9 -13.09 17.67 40.29
N ARG A 10 -12.91 16.90 41.37
CA ARG A 10 -11.68 16.16 41.67
C ARG A 10 -11.54 14.91 40.78
N LEU A 11 -12.59 14.09 40.68
CA LEU A 11 -12.61 12.92 39.81
C LEU A 11 -12.38 13.29 38.33
N SER A 12 -12.96 14.40 37.87
CA SER A 12 -12.78 14.92 36.51
C SER A 12 -11.32 15.27 36.19
N LYS A 13 -10.57 15.82 37.15
CA LYS A 13 -9.16 16.19 36.95
C LYS A 13 -8.23 14.98 36.96
N ASP A 14 -8.49 14.02 37.85
CA ASP A 14 -7.69 12.81 37.95
C ASP A 14 -7.87 11.91 36.72
N LEU A 15 -9.07 11.88 36.12
CA LEU A 15 -9.33 11.21 34.83
C LEU A 15 -8.63 11.90 33.65
N PHE A 16 -8.54 13.24 33.63
CA PHE A 16 -7.92 13.99 32.53
C PHE A 16 -6.39 13.86 32.52
N ASN A 17 -5.76 13.68 33.68
CA ASN A 17 -4.30 13.57 33.80
C ASN A 17 -3.78 12.17 33.42
N ASN A 18 -4.57 11.11 33.61
CA ASN A 18 -4.17 9.74 33.29
C ASN A 18 -4.08 9.48 31.77
N ILE A 19 -4.90 10.15 30.97
CA ILE A 19 -4.91 10.02 29.50
C ILE A 19 -3.63 10.59 28.87
N ASN A 20 -3.07 11.65 29.46
CA ASN A 20 -1.93 12.38 28.88
C ASN A 20 -0.57 11.74 29.17
N THR A 21 -0.45 10.88 30.20
CA THR A 21 0.82 10.22 30.54
C THR A 21 1.10 8.99 29.67
N GLN A 22 0.06 8.31 29.17
CA GLN A 22 0.21 7.14 28.29
C GLN A 22 0.54 7.54 26.85
N ALA A 23 0.03 8.68 26.37
CA ALA A 23 0.25 9.16 25.01
C ALA A 23 1.69 9.65 24.75
N ALA A 24 2.41 10.12 25.79
CA ALA A 24 3.80 10.55 25.64
C ALA A 24 4.79 9.40 25.41
N LYS A 25 4.39 8.14 25.67
CA LYS A 25 5.25 6.95 25.52
C LYS A 25 5.23 6.35 24.11
N THR A 26 4.25 6.72 23.29
CA THR A 26 4.13 6.30 21.89
C THR A 26 4.13 7.57 21.05
N GLY A 27 5.28 7.96 20.50
CA GLY A 27 5.49 9.24 19.82
C GLY A 27 4.65 9.42 18.55
N ILE A 28 3.37 9.74 18.72
CA ILE A 28 2.46 10.04 17.62
C ILE A 28 1.79 11.40 17.89
N TYR A 29 1.96 12.31 16.92
CA TYR A 29 1.29 13.61 16.73
C TYR A 29 1.26 14.64 17.90
N LYS A 30 2.12 15.67 17.80
CA LYS A 30 1.79 16.99 18.36
C LYS A 30 0.92 17.74 17.36
N SER A 31 -0.37 17.87 17.61
CA SER A 31 -1.21 18.89 16.99
C SER A 31 -1.98 19.63 18.07
N SER A 32 -1.61 20.91 18.25
CA SER A 32 -2.34 21.87 19.06
C SER A 32 -3.74 22.05 18.49
N THR A 33 -4.78 21.86 19.30
CA THR A 33 -6.04 22.59 19.12
C THR A 33 -6.64 22.98 20.46
N LYS A 34 -6.79 24.29 20.66
CA LYS A 34 -7.72 24.87 21.63
C LYS A 34 -9.13 24.35 21.28
N LEU A 35 -9.82 23.75 22.23
CA LEU A 35 -11.26 23.47 22.11
C LEU A 35 -12.00 24.81 22.19
N SER A 36 -12.47 25.32 21.06
CA SER A 36 -13.46 26.40 21.03
C SER A 36 -14.86 25.80 21.18
N ASN A 37 -15.67 26.40 22.04
CA ASN A 37 -17.09 26.08 22.24
C ASN A 37 -17.85 26.23 20.92
N SER A 38 -18.15 25.12 20.24
CA SER A 38 -18.97 25.11 19.00
C SER A 38 -20.17 24.16 19.05
N LEU A 39 -20.53 23.65 20.24
CA LEU A 39 -21.69 22.76 20.43
C LEU A 39 -23.06 23.48 20.35
N LEU A 40 -23.12 24.74 19.94
CA LEU A 40 -24.37 25.49 19.74
C LEU A 40 -24.53 26.04 18.31
N ASN A 41 -23.90 25.42 17.31
CA ASN A 41 -24.17 25.73 15.91
C ASN A 41 -24.88 24.56 15.21
N PRO A 42 -26.18 24.70 14.86
CA PRO A 42 -26.95 23.64 14.21
C PRO A 42 -26.45 23.30 12.80
N ASN A 43 -25.53 24.06 12.19
CA ASN A 43 -24.96 23.75 10.88
C ASN A 43 -23.61 23.00 10.93
N SER A 44 -23.13 22.57 12.11
CA SER A 44 -21.79 21.96 12.25
C SER A 44 -21.64 20.56 11.60
N TYR A 45 -22.74 19.90 11.25
CA TYR A 45 -22.71 18.57 10.65
C TYR A 45 -22.21 18.58 9.19
N LYS A 46 -22.25 19.72 8.48
CA LYS A 46 -21.70 19.82 7.12
C LYS A 46 -20.18 19.98 7.10
N GLU A 47 -19.61 20.78 8.00
CA GLU A 47 -18.15 21.05 8.04
C GLU A 47 -17.31 19.81 8.44
N ASN A 48 -17.91 18.88 9.19
CA ASN A 48 -17.23 17.66 9.64
C ASN A 48 -17.05 16.61 8.53
N ILE A 49 -17.97 16.52 7.56
CA ILE A 49 -17.85 15.54 6.46
C ILE A 49 -16.73 15.91 5.49
N TYR A 50 -16.47 17.20 5.29
CA TYR A 50 -15.38 17.67 4.43
C TYR A 50 -14.00 17.65 5.12
N SER A 51 -13.93 17.42 6.42
CA SER A 51 -12.64 17.39 7.15
C SER A 51 -12.08 15.96 7.33
N MET A 52 -12.92 14.93 7.15
CA MET A 52 -12.54 13.53 7.37
C MET A 52 -11.69 12.92 6.24
N HIS A 53 -11.61 13.56 5.07
CA HIS A 53 -10.96 12.99 3.88
C HIS A 53 -9.50 13.44 3.66
N ARG A 54 -8.88 14.17 4.61
CA ARG A 54 -7.52 14.73 4.43
C ARG A 54 -6.54 14.38 5.54
N SER A 55 -6.67 13.19 6.11
CA SER A 55 -5.77 12.74 7.18
C SER A 55 -5.41 11.27 7.05
N PHE A 56 -5.26 10.79 5.81
CA PHE A 56 -4.37 9.66 5.56
C PHE A 56 -2.96 10.21 5.47
N SER A 57 -2.26 10.22 6.60
CA SER A 57 -0.83 10.50 6.67
C SER A 57 -0.09 9.54 5.75
N THR A 58 0.43 10.05 4.65
CA THR A 58 1.40 9.38 3.79
C THR A 58 2.72 9.25 4.56
N SER A 59 2.78 8.30 5.51
CA SER A 59 4.07 7.76 5.96
C SER A 59 4.77 7.27 4.70
N ALA A 60 5.91 7.87 4.37
CA ALA A 60 6.68 7.57 3.16
C ALA A 60 7.13 6.12 3.18
N SER A 61 6.25 5.22 2.75
CA SER A 61 6.58 3.86 2.40
C SER A 61 7.44 3.93 1.16
N THR A 62 8.57 3.23 1.16
CA THR A 62 9.39 3.02 -0.03
C THR A 62 8.48 2.54 -1.15
N ALA A 63 8.12 3.44 -2.05
CA ALA A 63 7.22 3.13 -3.14
C ALA A 63 7.94 2.16 -4.06
N ALA A 64 7.32 0.99 -4.28
CA ALA A 64 7.88 0.02 -5.21
C ALA A 64 8.14 0.67 -6.57
N LYS A 65 9.29 0.37 -7.16
CA LYS A 65 9.75 1.03 -8.38
C LYS A 65 9.22 0.36 -9.66
N TYR A 66 8.90 -0.93 -9.58
CA TYR A 66 8.45 -1.72 -10.72
C TYR A 66 7.26 -2.63 -10.39
N TYR A 67 6.45 -2.90 -11.41
CA TYR A 67 5.49 -3.99 -11.46
C TYR A 67 6.12 -5.20 -12.13
N LYS A 68 6.18 -6.34 -11.43
CA LYS A 68 6.38 -7.65 -12.03
C LYS A 68 5.02 -8.17 -12.45
N VAL A 69 4.77 -8.15 -13.77
CA VAL A 69 3.51 -8.61 -14.36
C VAL A 69 3.74 -9.99 -14.96
N THR A 70 2.96 -10.97 -14.51
CA THR A 70 3.01 -12.36 -15.00
C THR A 70 1.69 -12.72 -15.67
N LEU A 71 1.74 -13.22 -16.90
CA LEU A 71 0.55 -13.71 -17.59
C LEU A 71 0.16 -15.10 -17.04
N THR A 72 -0.99 -15.23 -16.39
CA THR A 72 -1.45 -16.50 -15.81
C THR A 72 -2.46 -17.24 -16.68
N ARG A 73 -3.21 -16.51 -17.51
CA ARG A 73 -4.21 -17.07 -18.44
C ARG A 73 -3.89 -16.67 -19.88
N SER A 74 -4.27 -17.53 -20.83
CA SER A 74 -4.01 -17.29 -22.26
C SER A 74 -4.83 -16.11 -22.78
N THR A 75 -4.28 -15.39 -23.75
CA THR A 75 -4.98 -14.30 -24.46
C THR A 75 -5.85 -14.79 -25.62
N ILE A 76 -5.89 -16.10 -25.87
CA ILE A 76 -6.72 -16.70 -26.93
C ILE A 76 -8.19 -16.51 -26.58
N GLY A 77 -9.00 -16.12 -27.57
CA GLY A 77 -10.43 -15.86 -27.40
C GLY A 77 -10.77 -14.48 -26.81
N LEU A 78 -9.78 -13.68 -26.41
CA LEU A 78 -10.01 -12.27 -26.02
C LEU A 78 -10.11 -11.37 -27.26
N SER A 79 -10.75 -10.21 -27.08
CA SER A 79 -10.83 -9.18 -28.13
C SER A 79 -9.44 -8.66 -28.52
N GLN A 80 -9.36 -8.06 -29.70
CA GLN A 80 -8.10 -7.53 -30.24
C GLN A 80 -7.45 -6.51 -29.30
N ASP A 81 -8.24 -5.73 -28.58
CA ASP A 81 -7.75 -4.68 -27.69
C ASP A 81 -7.05 -5.23 -26.45
N TYR A 82 -7.53 -6.35 -25.90
CA TYR A 82 -6.86 -7.02 -24.79
C TYR A 82 -5.58 -7.70 -25.26
N ARG A 83 -5.60 -8.32 -26.45
CA ARG A 83 -4.40 -8.90 -27.08
C ARG A 83 -3.33 -7.84 -27.35
N ALA A 84 -3.74 -6.67 -27.86
CA ALA A 84 -2.85 -5.53 -28.08
C ALA A 84 -2.27 -5.02 -26.76
N ALA A 85 -3.09 -4.84 -25.72
CA ALA A 85 -2.62 -4.41 -24.40
C ALA A 85 -1.58 -5.39 -23.79
N ALA A 86 -1.81 -6.70 -23.91
CA ALA A 86 -0.87 -7.71 -23.43
C ALA A 86 0.46 -7.65 -24.21
N LYS A 87 0.39 -7.46 -25.54
CA LYS A 87 1.56 -7.27 -26.40
C LYS A 87 2.34 -6.00 -26.05
N THR A 88 1.66 -4.89 -25.77
CA THR A 88 2.27 -3.63 -25.32
C THR A 88 3.02 -3.81 -24.00
N LEU A 89 2.48 -4.61 -23.07
CA LEU A 89 3.17 -4.97 -21.84
C LEU A 89 4.31 -5.98 -22.04
N GLY A 90 4.52 -6.50 -23.26
CA GLY A 90 5.56 -7.47 -23.57
C GLY A 90 5.24 -8.90 -23.14
N LEU A 91 3.96 -9.23 -22.98
CA LEU A 91 3.50 -10.57 -22.60
C LEU A 91 3.09 -11.34 -23.86
N PHE A 92 3.88 -12.35 -24.23
CA PHE A 92 3.65 -13.16 -25.43
C PHE A 92 3.28 -14.60 -25.10
N ARG A 93 3.86 -15.14 -24.02
CA ARG A 93 3.71 -16.55 -23.61
C ARG A 93 3.11 -16.66 -22.21
N LEU A 94 2.44 -17.78 -21.96
CA LEU A 94 1.88 -18.09 -20.65
C LEU A 94 3.00 -18.25 -19.61
N ASN A 95 2.76 -17.80 -18.38
CA ASN A 95 3.72 -17.73 -17.27
C ASN A 95 4.96 -16.85 -17.53
N GLN A 96 5.01 -16.11 -18.64
CA GLN A 96 6.04 -15.11 -18.87
C GLN A 96 5.85 -13.95 -17.89
N SER A 97 6.96 -13.48 -17.32
CA SER A 97 6.97 -12.30 -16.45
C SER A 97 7.74 -11.16 -17.12
N THR A 98 7.16 -9.97 -17.13
CA THR A 98 7.80 -8.73 -17.59
C THR A 98 7.81 -7.71 -16.47
N TYR A 99 8.89 -6.95 -16.35
CA TYR A 99 9.06 -5.90 -15.36
C TYR A 99 8.80 -4.55 -16.01
N GLN A 100 7.84 -3.81 -15.48
CA GLN A 100 7.43 -2.51 -16.00
C GLN A 100 7.57 -1.42 -14.92
N PRO A 101 8.00 -0.20 -15.26
CA PRO A 101 8.10 0.87 -14.28
C PRO A 101 6.72 1.25 -13.73
N VAL A 102 6.67 1.65 -12.46
CA VAL A 102 5.43 2.12 -11.85
C VAL A 102 5.05 3.50 -12.42
N ASN A 103 4.05 3.51 -13.28
CA ASN A 103 3.45 4.71 -13.85
C ASN A 103 1.95 4.49 -14.13
N ALA A 104 1.20 5.58 -14.33
CA ALA A 104 -0.25 5.52 -14.53
C ALA A 104 -0.67 4.78 -15.82
N SER A 105 0.09 4.91 -16.90
CA SER A 105 -0.21 4.25 -18.18
C SER A 105 -0.09 2.72 -18.08
N THR A 106 1.01 2.24 -17.50
CA THR A 106 1.24 0.83 -17.19
C THR A 106 0.18 0.30 -16.24
N ALA A 107 -0.18 1.06 -15.19
CA ALA A 107 -1.24 0.68 -14.26
C ALA A 107 -2.60 0.54 -14.98
N GLY A 108 -2.92 1.45 -15.91
CA GLY A 108 -4.14 1.36 -16.73
C GLY A 108 -4.19 0.12 -17.61
N LEU A 109 -3.08 -0.22 -18.28
CA LEU A 109 -2.96 -1.45 -19.07
C LEU A 109 -3.10 -2.71 -18.21
N ILE A 110 -2.48 -2.71 -17.03
CA ILE A 110 -2.60 -3.80 -16.06
C ILE A 110 -4.05 -3.95 -15.60
N LEU A 111 -4.73 -2.84 -15.26
CA LEU A 111 -6.11 -2.85 -14.79
C LEU A 111 -7.06 -3.40 -15.87
N LYS A 112 -6.79 -3.07 -17.14
CA LYS A 112 -7.49 -3.66 -18.28
C LYS A 112 -7.34 -5.18 -18.34
N LEU A 113 -6.17 -5.72 -17.97
CA LEU A 113 -5.86 -7.15 -18.05
C LEU A 113 -5.99 -7.89 -16.71
N LYS A 114 -6.60 -7.28 -15.68
CA LYS A 114 -6.57 -7.76 -14.29
C LYS A 114 -7.02 -9.21 -14.08
N GLU A 115 -7.87 -9.73 -14.96
CA GLU A 115 -8.38 -11.12 -14.89
C GLU A 115 -7.36 -12.17 -15.34
N ILE A 116 -6.40 -11.80 -16.18
CA ILE A 116 -5.44 -12.73 -16.80
C ILE A 116 -4.00 -12.53 -16.34
N VAL A 117 -3.71 -11.47 -15.59
CA VAL A 117 -2.36 -11.16 -15.09
C VAL A 117 -2.30 -11.23 -13.57
N ARG A 118 -1.16 -11.69 -13.07
CA ARG A 118 -0.77 -11.56 -11.67
C ARG A 118 0.28 -10.46 -11.57
N VAL A 119 0.11 -9.55 -10.62
CA VAL A 119 1.00 -8.40 -10.44
C VAL A 119 1.64 -8.48 -9.07
N GLN A 120 2.94 -8.20 -9.01
CA GLN A 120 3.71 -8.06 -7.78
C GLN A 120 4.49 -6.76 -7.83
N ASN A 121 4.53 -6.04 -6.72
CA ASN A 121 5.35 -4.84 -6.58
C ASN A 121 6.77 -5.27 -6.22
N VAL A 122 7.77 -4.76 -6.95
CA VAL A 122 9.19 -5.06 -6.72
C VAL A 122 10.03 -3.79 -6.77
N ASP A 123 11.06 -3.73 -5.94
CA ASP A 123 11.94 -2.55 -5.86
C ASP A 123 13.00 -2.54 -6.96
N GLN A 124 13.44 -3.72 -7.39
CA GLN A 124 14.49 -3.89 -8.40
C GLN A 124 14.13 -4.98 -9.41
N ILE A 125 14.61 -4.81 -10.64
CA ILE A 125 14.52 -5.83 -11.68
C ILE A 125 15.64 -6.84 -11.43
N PRO A 126 15.34 -8.14 -11.31
CA PRO A 126 16.39 -9.13 -11.15
C PRO A 126 17.26 -9.13 -12.40
N GLU A 127 18.57 -9.13 -12.21
CA GLU A 127 19.50 -9.43 -13.30
C GLU A 127 19.13 -10.79 -13.91
N LYS A 128 19.42 -10.99 -15.20
CA LYS A 128 19.16 -12.24 -15.94
C LYS A 128 19.83 -13.41 -15.22
N SER A 129 19.13 -13.97 -14.24
CA SER A 129 19.75 -14.80 -13.24
C SER A 129 19.62 -16.25 -13.64
N ALA A 130 20.71 -16.97 -13.44
CA ALA A 130 20.79 -18.42 -13.47
C ALA A 130 19.86 -19.12 -12.46
N ALA A 131 18.90 -18.41 -11.85
CA ALA A 131 18.02 -18.87 -10.78
C ALA A 131 17.12 -20.05 -11.17
N ASN A 132 16.80 -20.21 -12.47
CA ASN A 132 16.06 -21.37 -12.97
C ASN A 132 16.98 -22.54 -13.37
N LYS A 133 18.30 -22.44 -13.20
CA LYS A 133 19.20 -23.57 -13.45
C LYS A 133 19.15 -24.48 -12.23
N THR A 134 18.79 -25.73 -12.47
CA THR A 134 18.97 -26.78 -11.49
C THR A 134 20.46 -27.03 -11.24
N GLU A 135 20.77 -27.51 -10.04
CA GLU A 135 22.12 -27.91 -9.70
C GLU A 135 22.59 -29.05 -10.62
N ARG A 136 23.85 -28.98 -11.04
CA ARG A 136 24.43 -29.98 -11.94
C ARG A 136 24.75 -31.23 -11.12
N GLY A 137 24.05 -32.33 -11.39
CA GLY A 137 24.26 -33.62 -10.72
C GLY A 137 25.56 -34.37 -11.11
N TYR A 138 26.51 -33.69 -11.73
CA TYR A 138 27.81 -34.24 -12.11
C TYR A 138 28.89 -33.16 -12.06
N LYS A 139 30.13 -33.58 -11.81
CA LYS A 139 31.33 -32.75 -11.93
C LYS A 139 32.22 -33.35 -13.00
N VAL A 140 32.68 -32.54 -13.94
CA VAL A 140 33.61 -33.00 -14.98
C VAL A 140 34.98 -33.19 -14.34
N VAL A 141 35.47 -34.42 -14.30
CA VAL A 141 36.73 -34.81 -13.62
C VAL A 141 37.96 -34.62 -14.53
N GLY A 142 37.78 -34.64 -15.85
CA GLY A 142 38.84 -34.41 -16.83
C GLY A 142 38.31 -34.57 -18.27
N ARG A 143 39.10 -34.17 -19.27
CA ARG A 143 38.85 -34.50 -20.69
C ARG A 143 39.98 -35.39 -21.16
N MET A 144 39.64 -36.51 -21.78
CA MET A 144 40.61 -37.38 -22.43
C MET A 144 41.04 -36.71 -23.74
N LEU A 145 42.35 -36.60 -23.96
CA LEU A 145 42.98 -36.15 -25.20
C LEU A 145 43.28 -37.34 -26.10
#